data_AF-A0A2W6TW82-F1
#
_entry.id   AF-A0A2W6TW82-F1
#
_cell.length_a   1.000
_cell.length_b   1.000
_cell.length_c   1.000
_cell.angle_alpha   90.00
_cell.angle_beta   90.00
_cell.angle_gamma   90.00
#
_symmetry.space_group_name_H-M   'P 1'
#
loop_
_entity.id
_entity.type
_entity.pdbx_description
1 polymer ?
#
loop_
_entity_poly.entity_id
_entity_poly.type
_entity_poly.pdbx_seq_one_letter_code
_entity_poly.pdbx_strand_id
1 'polypeptide(L)'
;MFVVILLMGQNRYARERWEQLPEVVEYEGLGFTLRAGPRQPQATTQVWEPVAIYAPHALTEDEFKEIYELNRHHIVELSLEY
;
A
#
# COMPACT_ATOMS: atom_id res chain seq x y z
N MET A 1 -0.06 -0.75 -14.90
CA MET A 1 -0.99 -1.18 -13.84
C MET A 1 -0.19 -1.31 -12.56
N PHE A 2 -0.68 -0.69 -11.49
CA PHE A 2 -0.06 -0.66 -10.17
C PHE A 2 -1.00 -1.34 -9.19
N VAL A 3 -0.45 -2.14 -8.28
CA VAL A 3 -1.21 -2.66 -7.15
C VAL A 3 -1.21 -1.61 -6.06
N VAL A 4 -2.39 -1.21 -5.63
CA VAL A 4 -2.59 -0.14 -4.64
C VAL A 4 -3.13 -0.78 -3.37
N ILE A 5 -2.38 -0.63 -2.29
CA ILE A 5 -2.75 -1.11 -0.96
C ILE A 5 -3.18 0.09 -0.13
N LEU A 6 -4.47 0.18 0.17
CA LEU A 6 -5.06 1.19 1.04
C LEU A 6 -5.10 0.64 2.47
N LEU A 7 -4.20 1.09 3.33
CA LEU A 7 -4.16 0.72 4.74
C LEU A 7 -5.14 1.60 5.53
N MET A 8 -6.26 1.01 5.94
CA MET A 8 -7.30 1.70 6.72
C MET A 8 -7.11 1.52 8.24
N GLY A 9 -6.37 0.50 8.67
CA GLY A 9 -6.14 0.21 10.08
C GLY A 9 -5.45 -1.13 10.32
N GLN A 10 -5.40 -1.54 11.58
CA GLN A 10 -4.83 -2.83 11.98
C GLN A 10 -5.60 -3.98 11.33
N ASN A 11 -4.93 -4.73 10.45
CA ASN A 11 -5.51 -5.84 9.69
C ASN A 11 -6.71 -5.45 8.79
N ARG A 12 -6.91 -4.15 8.53
CA ARG A 12 -7.93 -3.61 7.63
C ARG A 12 -7.24 -2.90 6.48
N TYR A 13 -7.23 -3.56 5.33
CA TYR A 13 -6.66 -3.02 4.10
C TYR A 13 -7.59 -3.29 2.91
N ALA A 14 -7.52 -2.43 1.91
CA ALA A 14 -8.13 -2.67 0.60
C ALA A 14 -7.03 -2.79 -0.43
N ARG A 15 -7.23 -3.71 -1.37
CA ARG A 15 -6.34 -3.94 -2.50
C ARG A 15 -7.06 -3.53 -3.77
N GLU A 16 -6.51 -2.53 -4.42
CA GLU A 16 -6.99 -1.93 -5.66
C GLU A 16 -5.93 -2.10 -6.76
N ARG A 17 -6.33 -1.88 -8.01
CA ARG A 17 -5.41 -1.84 -9.15
C ARG A 17 -5.66 -0.59 -9.96
N TRP A 18 -4.68 0.30 -10.01
CA TRP A 18 -4.82 1.57 -10.71
C TRP A 18 -3.83 1.68 -11.85
N GLU A 19 -4.20 2.45 -12.88
CA GLU A 19 -3.31 2.74 -14.00
C GLU A 19 -2.29 3.82 -13.66
N GLN A 20 -2.64 4.69 -12.71
CA GLN A 20 -1.87 5.83 -12.26
C GLN A 20 -1.94 5.96 -10.74
N LEU A 21 -0.89 6.52 -10.14
CA LEU A 21 -0.75 6.68 -8.69
C LEU A 21 -0.78 8.17 -8.34
N PRO A 22 -1.97 8.76 -8.15
CA PRO A 22 -2.07 10.14 -7.70
C PRO A 22 -1.53 10.28 -6.28
N GLU A 23 -0.87 11.39 -5.93
CA GLU A 23 -0.27 11.58 -4.59
C GLU A 23 -1.32 11.56 -3.46
N VAL A 24 -2.53 12.03 -3.78
CA VAL A 24 -3.68 12.08 -2.87
C VAL A 24 -4.91 11.53 -3.58
N VAL A 25 -5.69 10.72 -2.87
CA VAL A 25 -6.91 10.10 -3.36
C VAL A 25 -7.95 10.07 -2.25
N GLU A 26 -9.21 10.30 -2.61
CA GLU A 26 -10.32 10.13 -1.67
C GLU A 26 -10.85 8.69 -1.77
N TYR A 27 -10.93 8.00 -0.64
CA TYR A 27 -11.44 6.64 -0.55
C TYR A 27 -12.33 6.49 0.69
N GLU A 28 -13.55 5.98 0.51
CA GLU A 28 -14.58 5.89 1.56
C GLU A 28 -14.85 7.21 2.31
N GLY A 29 -14.71 8.36 1.63
CA GLY A 29 -14.89 9.69 2.23
C GLY A 29 -13.72 10.13 3.13
N LEU A 30 -12.60 9.41 3.11
CA LEU A 30 -11.36 9.76 3.78
C LEU A 30 -10.28 10.09 2.75
N GLY A 31 -9.45 11.09 3.05
CA GLY A 31 -8.29 11.42 2.23
C GLY A 31 -7.12 10.49 2.52
N PHE A 32 -6.71 9.73 1.51
CA PHE A 32 -5.54 8.86 1.54
C PHE A 32 -4.40 9.51 0.77
N THR A 33 -3.19 9.38 1.28
CA THR A 33 -1.98 9.87 0.61
C THR A 33 -1.02 8.73 0.36
N LEU A 34 -0.24 8.81 -0.71
CA LEU A 34 0.83 7.86 -0.99
C LEU A 34 1.88 7.95 0.13
N ARG A 35 2.04 6.86 0.90
CA ARG A 35 3.00 6.78 2.01
C ARG A 35 4.25 6.00 1.66
N ALA A 36 4.13 4.96 0.83
CA ALA A 36 5.25 4.15 0.43
C ALA A 36 5.06 3.56 -0.98
N GLY A 37 6.16 3.44 -1.72
CA GLY A 37 6.15 2.98 -3.11
C GLY A 37 5.99 4.10 -4.13
N PRO A 38 5.83 3.78 -5.43
CA PRO A 38 5.75 2.43 -5.98
C PRO A 38 7.08 1.66 -5.84
N ARG A 39 7.04 0.47 -5.23
CA ARG A 39 8.18 -0.46 -5.23
C ARG A 39 7.84 -1.63 -6.13
N GLN A 40 8.77 -2.06 -6.96
CA GLN A 40 8.60 -3.26 -7.77
C GLN A 40 9.36 -4.41 -7.12
N PRO A 41 8.68 -5.51 -6.75
CA PRO A 41 9.35 -6.67 -6.18
C PRO A 41 10.39 -7.24 -7.13
N GLN A 42 11.49 -7.78 -6.61
CA GLN A 42 12.45 -8.49 -7.47
C GLN A 42 11.76 -9.69 -8.12
N ALA A 43 11.93 -9.79 -9.45
CA ALA A 43 11.36 -10.87 -10.23
C ALA A 43 12.06 -12.20 -9.91
N THR A 44 11.55 -12.90 -8.91
CA THR A 44 12.04 -14.24 -8.54
C THR A 44 11.51 -15.31 -9.49
N THR A 45 10.23 -15.25 -9.86
CA THR A 45 9.59 -16.29 -10.71
C THR A 45 8.42 -15.79 -11.57
N GLN A 46 7.85 -14.63 -11.25
CA GLN A 46 6.76 -14.00 -11.99
C GLN A 46 7.05 -12.50 -12.13
N VAL A 47 6.55 -11.88 -13.19
CA VAL A 47 6.53 -10.42 -13.33
C VAL A 47 5.55 -9.86 -12.31
N TRP A 48 6.08 -9.21 -11.27
CA TRP A 48 5.27 -8.51 -10.28
C TRP A 48 4.94 -7.10 -10.76
N GLU A 49 3.69 -6.72 -10.57
CA GLU A 49 3.23 -5.35 -10.76
C GLU A 49 3.83 -4.46 -9.65
N PRO A 50 4.20 -3.20 -9.94
CA PRO A 50 4.64 -2.25 -8.93
C PRO A 50 3.56 -1.99 -7.88
N VAL A 51 3.96 -2.01 -6.61
CA VAL A 51 3.07 -1.92 -5.45
C VAL A 51 3.24 -0.56 -4.77
N ALA A 52 2.12 0.12 -4.53
CA ALA A 52 2.05 1.40 -3.84
C ALA A 52 1.14 1.29 -2.62
N ILE A 53 1.50 1.96 -1.54
CA ILE A 53 0.83 1.91 -0.26
C ILE A 53 0.31 3.31 0.07
N TYR A 54 -1.00 3.37 0.29
CA TYR A 54 -1.73 4.55 0.70
C TYR A 54 -2.22 4.38 2.12
N ALA A 55 -2.23 5.46 2.87
CA ALA A 55 -2.82 5.48 4.20
C ALA A 55 -3.53 6.83 4.43
N PRO A 56 -4.51 6.89 5.34
CA PRO A 56 -5.17 8.13 5.70
C PRO A 56 -4.16 9.24 6.02
N HIS A 57 -4.41 10.44 5.52
CA HIS A 57 -3.58 11.60 5.81
C HIS A 57 -3.50 11.88 7.32
N ALA A 58 -4.58 11.58 8.05
CA ALA A 58 -4.67 11.73 9.49
C ALA A 58 -3.73 10.82 10.29
N LEU A 59 -3.23 9.72 9.70
CA LEU A 59 -2.27 8.85 10.38
C LEU A 59 -0.89 9.50 10.44
N THR A 60 -0.26 9.35 11.60
CA THR A 60 1.14 9.69 11.78
C THR A 60 2.07 8.64 11.16
N GLU A 61 3.36 8.97 11.03
CA GLU A 61 4.34 8.02 10.49
C GLU A 61 4.53 6.78 11.38
N ASP A 62 4.48 6.94 12.71
CA ASP A 62 4.57 5.82 13.66
C ASP A 62 3.36 4.89 13.55
N GLU A 63 2.14 5.43 13.58
CA GLU A 63 0.93 4.61 13.41
C GLU A 63 0.91 3.92 12.05
N PHE A 64 1.35 4.61 10.99
CA PHE A 64 1.50 4.01 9.68
C PHE A 64 2.48 2.84 9.71
N LYS A 65 3.64 2.99 10.35
CA LYS A 65 4.64 1.91 10.45
C LYS A 65 4.09 0.72 11.21
N GLU A 66 3.41 0.93 12.35
CA GLU A 66 2.78 -0.15 13.11
C GLU A 66 1.73 -0.88 12.26
N ILE A 67 0.84 -0.14 11.60
CA ILE A 67 -0.17 -0.73 10.71
C ILE A 67 0.51 -1.47 9.54
N TYR A 68 1.54 -0.88 8.95
CA TYR A 68 2.28 -1.49 7.85
C TYR A 68 2.93 -2.80 8.28
N GLU A 69 3.59 -2.84 9.43
CA GLU A 69 4.22 -4.06 9.96
C GLU A 69 3.20 -5.13 10.34
N LEU A 70 2.02 -4.74 10.82
CA LEU A 70 0.93 -5.69 11.06
C LEU A 70 0.38 -6.28 9.76
N ASN A 71 0.29 -5.49 8.68
CA ASN A 71 -0.28 -5.94 7.42
C ASN A 71 0.74 -6.57 6.46
N ARG A 72 2.05 -6.28 6.57
CA ARG A 72 3.10 -6.77 5.65
C ARG A 72 3.14 -8.29 5.53
N HIS A 73 2.81 -9.00 6.61
CA HIS A 73 2.80 -10.46 6.65
C HIS A 73 1.53 -11.07 6.05
N HIS A 74 0.44 -10.28 5.99
CA HIS A 74 -0.84 -10.69 5.42
C HIS A 74 -0.96 -10.35 3.95
N ILE A 75 -0.17 -9.40 3.46
CA ILE A 75 -0.18 -8.93 2.07
C ILE A 75 1.05 -9.51 1.38
N VAL A 76 0.83 -10.51 0.52
CA VAL A 76 1.90 -11.18 -0.23
C VAL A 76 2.76 -10.15 -0.95
N GLU A 77 2.15 -9.18 -1.62
CA GLU A 77 2.83 -8.08 -2.31
C GLU A 77 3.81 -7.30 -1.42
N LEU A 78 3.53 -7.11 -0.13
CA LEU A 78 4.41 -6.39 0.81
C LEU A 78 5.45 -7.30 1.49
N SER A 79 5.19 -8.61 1.49
CA SER A 79 6.11 -9.62 2.02
C SER A 79 7.20 -10.01 1.01
N LEU A 80 7.10 -9.55 -0.23
CA LEU A 80 8.12 -9.81 -1.25
C LEU A 80 9.40 -9.04 -0.95
N GLU A 81 10.53 -9.63 -1.33
CA GLU A 81 11.83 -8.97 -1.27
C GLU A 81 11.91 -7.92 -2.40
N TYR A 82 12.32 -6.72 -2.01
CA TYR A 82 12.48 -5.55 -2.88
C TYR A 82 13.98 -5.23 -3.01
#